data_AF-A0A7H0FVY7-F1
#
_entry.id   AF-A0A7H0FVY7-F1
#
_cell.length_a   1.000
_cell.length_b   1.000
_cell.length_c   1.000
_cell.angle_alpha   90.00
_cell.angle_beta   90.00
_cell.angle_gamma   90.00
#
_symmetry.space_group_name_H-M   'P 1'
#
loop_
_entity.id
_entity.type
_entity.pdbx_description
1 polymer ?
#
loop_
_entity_poly.entity_id
_entity_poly.type
_entity_poly.pdbx_seq_one_letter_code
_entity_poly.pdbx_strand_id
1 'polypeptide(L)'
;MSKEKPMTSELPRFPPAKDFCLTVPLYEQFQYDDEKQNGFFSLEQFEGTLDFHCPECGQHSVFTARKNNYSTNSHYTNYIFSLLFRCSRNNSHQALFAFRAHKGILQKIGQIPSLADLALPDLRKYRKVLGPERSKELTRAIGLATHGVGVGAFVYLRRIFESLIGDAHSVASTDAGWDEDAYSRARMDERIGLLKDHLPDFLVQNRSLYGILSVGVHTLSEAECLNAFPAVRLAIELILDDLLEQHERQAKLKSAAESIAALKASGGRAEA
;
A
#
# COMPACT_ATOMS: atom_id res chain seq x y z
N MET A 1 -10.68 22.90 41.69
CA MET A 1 -10.63 21.42 41.71
C MET A 1 -11.54 20.92 40.61
N SER A 2 -11.04 20.91 39.37
CA SER A 2 -11.78 20.41 38.22
C SER A 2 -11.53 18.91 38.12
N LYS A 3 -12.59 18.12 38.28
CA LYS A 3 -12.53 16.67 38.10
C LYS A 3 -12.27 16.37 36.63
N GLU A 4 -11.10 15.84 36.31
CA GLU A 4 -10.84 15.19 35.03
C GLU A 4 -11.80 14.00 34.88
N LYS A 5 -12.60 14.06 33.82
CA LYS A 5 -13.46 12.97 33.39
C LYS A 5 -12.56 11.96 32.67
N PRO A 6 -12.49 10.68 33.09
CA PRO A 6 -11.65 9.72 32.39
C PRO A 6 -12.17 9.55 30.97
N MET A 7 -11.33 9.86 29.97
CA MET A 7 -11.56 9.48 28.58
C MET A 7 -11.55 7.96 28.50
N THR A 8 -12.72 7.33 28.60
CA THR A 8 -12.92 5.97 28.12
C THR A 8 -12.92 6.02 26.59
N SER A 9 -11.73 6.01 25.97
CA SER A 9 -11.61 5.70 24.54
C SER A 9 -11.91 4.21 24.40
N GLU A 10 -13.10 3.88 23.90
CA GLU A 10 -13.42 2.50 23.52
C GLU A 10 -12.40 2.05 22.46
N LEU A 11 -11.60 1.03 22.80
CA LEU A 11 -10.60 0.46 21.90
C LEU A 11 -11.29 -0.28 20.74
N PRO A 12 -10.65 -0.37 19.56
CA PRO A 12 -11.27 -0.91 18.35
C PRO A 12 -11.73 -2.36 18.52
N ARG A 13 -12.83 -2.70 17.84
CA ARG A 13 -13.38 -4.06 17.81
C ARG A 13 -12.37 -5.03 17.18
N PHE A 14 -12.30 -6.24 17.72
CA PHE A 14 -11.37 -7.28 17.30
C PHE A 14 -11.53 -7.62 15.80
N PRO A 15 -10.48 -7.46 14.96
CA PRO A 15 -10.56 -7.76 13.54
C PRO A 15 -10.52 -9.28 13.29
N PRO A 16 -10.99 -9.75 12.11
CA PRO A 16 -10.82 -11.15 11.70
C PRO A 16 -9.35 -11.57 11.74
N ALA A 17 -9.09 -12.85 12.04
CA ALA A 17 -7.72 -13.36 12.19
C ALA A 17 -6.82 -13.10 10.96
N LYS A 18 -7.40 -13.14 9.75
CA LYS A 18 -6.69 -12.80 8.50
C LYS A 18 -6.21 -11.36 8.49
N ASP A 19 -7.08 -10.42 8.82
CA ASP A 19 -6.75 -8.99 8.86
C ASP A 19 -5.77 -8.71 10.00
N PHE A 20 -5.93 -9.38 11.15
CA PHE A 20 -4.97 -9.28 12.25
C PHE A 20 -3.54 -9.65 11.80
N CYS A 21 -3.40 -10.73 11.03
CA CYS A 21 -2.10 -11.12 10.48
C CYS A 21 -1.61 -10.13 9.42
N LEU A 22 -2.45 -9.78 8.44
CA LEU A 22 -2.00 -9.13 7.20
C LEU A 22 -2.04 -7.60 7.21
N THR A 23 -2.84 -6.97 8.07
CA THR A 23 -3.07 -5.52 8.02
C THR A 23 -2.75 -4.80 9.32
N VAL A 24 -3.00 -5.41 10.48
CA VAL A 24 -2.81 -4.76 11.79
C VAL A 24 -1.32 -4.47 12.05
N PRO A 25 -0.92 -3.22 12.38
CA PRO A 25 0.40 -2.87 12.90
C PRO A 25 0.94 -3.72 14.05
N LEU A 26 2.26 -3.68 14.23
CA LEU A 26 2.86 -4.18 15.48
C LEU A 26 2.47 -3.27 16.64
N TYR A 27 2.20 -3.88 17.80
CA TYR A 27 1.89 -3.25 19.08
C TYR A 27 0.55 -2.49 19.18
N GLU A 28 -0.28 -2.51 18.15
CA GLU A 28 -1.66 -2.04 18.27
C GLU A 28 -2.42 -2.86 19.33
N GLN A 29 -3.21 -2.19 20.16
CA GLN A 29 -3.84 -2.76 21.36
C GLN A 29 -5.31 -3.09 21.13
N PHE A 30 -5.69 -4.33 21.41
CA PHE A 30 -7.07 -4.79 21.35
C PHE A 30 -7.48 -5.37 22.70
N GLN A 31 -8.66 -4.97 23.19
CA GLN A 31 -9.21 -5.56 24.41
C GLN A 31 -9.83 -6.93 24.10
N TYR A 32 -9.58 -7.89 24.99
CA TYR A 32 -10.27 -9.17 25.00
C TYR A 32 -10.75 -9.49 26.42
N ASP A 33 -11.86 -10.21 26.48
CA ASP A 33 -12.56 -10.64 27.71
C ASP A 33 -12.54 -12.18 27.78
N ASP A 34 -11.68 -12.74 28.62
CA ASP A 34 -11.47 -14.19 28.70
C ASP A 34 -12.75 -14.98 29.08
N GLU A 35 -13.79 -14.30 29.59
CA GLU A 35 -15.05 -14.92 30.01
C GLU A 35 -16.10 -15.05 28.89
N LYS A 36 -15.88 -14.42 27.72
CA LYS A 36 -16.79 -14.46 26.57
C LYS A 36 -16.12 -15.10 25.37
N GLN A 37 -16.87 -15.85 24.55
CA GLN A 37 -16.43 -16.17 23.19
C GLN A 37 -16.21 -14.86 22.42
N ASN A 38 -14.96 -14.47 22.26
CA ASN A 38 -14.54 -13.31 21.48
C ASN A 38 -13.46 -13.69 20.47
N GLY A 39 -13.06 -12.72 19.65
CA GLY A 39 -12.15 -12.96 18.52
C GLY A 39 -10.79 -13.53 18.90
N PHE A 40 -10.39 -13.42 20.18
CA PHE A 40 -9.13 -13.96 20.69
C PHE A 40 -8.97 -15.47 20.41
N PHE A 41 -9.94 -16.29 20.82
CA PHE A 41 -9.89 -17.74 20.59
C PHE A 41 -9.90 -18.10 19.10
N SER A 42 -10.60 -17.30 18.28
CA SER A 42 -10.62 -17.50 16.82
C SER A 42 -9.27 -17.21 16.15
N LEU A 43 -8.48 -16.29 16.71
CA LEU A 43 -7.13 -16.00 16.27
C LEU A 43 -6.14 -17.05 16.78
N GLU A 44 -6.23 -17.41 18.06
CA GLU A 44 -5.39 -18.43 18.66
C GLU A 44 -5.55 -19.76 17.91
N GLN A 45 -6.78 -20.25 17.79
CA GLN A 45 -7.13 -21.51 17.14
C GLN A 45 -7.30 -21.40 15.62
N PHE A 46 -6.66 -20.40 14.99
CA PHE A 46 -6.82 -20.18 13.56
C PHE A 46 -6.33 -21.39 12.75
N GLU A 47 -7.28 -22.09 12.12
CA GLU A 47 -7.03 -23.10 11.11
C GLU A 47 -7.48 -22.56 9.75
N GLY A 48 -6.57 -22.52 8.78
CA GLY A 48 -6.90 -22.06 7.44
C GLY A 48 -5.69 -21.60 6.64
N THR A 49 -5.97 -20.79 5.62
CA THR A 49 -4.97 -20.24 4.72
C THR A 49 -4.99 -18.72 4.74
N LEU A 50 -3.82 -18.15 4.50
CA LEU A 50 -3.61 -16.74 4.19
C LEU A 50 -3.13 -16.62 2.76
N ASP A 51 -3.69 -15.67 2.03
CA ASP A 51 -3.32 -15.42 0.64
C ASP A 51 -2.55 -14.11 0.58
N PHE A 52 -1.25 -14.22 0.31
CA PHE A 52 -0.37 -13.07 0.16
C PHE A 52 0.86 -13.46 -0.66
N HIS A 53 1.66 -12.46 -1.03
CA HIS A 53 2.88 -12.74 -1.79
C HIS A 53 3.98 -13.32 -0.94
N CYS A 54 4.62 -14.36 -1.47
CA CYS A 54 5.80 -14.92 -0.88
C CYS A 54 7.04 -14.13 -1.36
N PRO A 55 7.76 -13.40 -0.48
CA PRO A 55 8.92 -12.62 -0.88
C PRO A 55 10.04 -13.47 -1.48
N GLU A 56 10.17 -14.71 -1.02
CA GLU A 56 11.15 -15.69 -1.48
C GLU A 56 10.80 -16.28 -2.85
N CYS A 57 9.52 -16.60 -3.11
CA CYS A 57 9.08 -17.05 -4.44
C CYS A 57 8.99 -15.90 -5.46
N GLY A 58 8.79 -14.67 -4.99
CA GLY A 58 8.54 -13.52 -5.85
C GLY A 58 7.14 -13.47 -6.48
N GLN A 59 6.18 -14.28 -6.01
CA GLN A 59 4.80 -14.34 -6.55
C GLN A 59 3.73 -14.58 -5.46
N HIS A 60 2.46 -14.25 -5.76
CA HIS A 60 1.28 -14.50 -4.90
C HIS A 60 1.08 -15.99 -4.62
N SER A 61 1.08 -16.39 -3.34
CA SER A 61 0.93 -17.79 -2.96
C SER A 61 -0.07 -17.96 -1.82
N VAL A 62 -0.58 -19.17 -1.68
CA VAL A 62 -1.40 -19.58 -0.53
C VAL A 62 -0.46 -20.07 0.57
N PHE A 63 -0.62 -19.53 1.77
CA PHE A 63 0.12 -19.91 2.97
C PHE A 63 -0.79 -20.68 3.92
N THR A 64 -0.42 -21.92 4.24
CA THR A 64 -1.24 -22.81 5.07
C THR A 64 -0.78 -22.76 6.52
N ALA A 65 -1.72 -22.54 7.45
CA ALA A 65 -1.44 -22.54 8.88
C ALA A 65 -0.94 -23.93 9.32
N ARG A 66 0.16 -23.95 10.06
CA ARG A 66 0.61 -25.15 10.76
C ARG A 66 -0.27 -25.33 11.99
N LYS A 67 -0.74 -26.55 12.24
CA LYS A 67 -1.38 -26.90 13.50
C LYS A 67 -0.46 -26.56 14.67
N ASN A 68 -0.94 -25.68 15.54
CA ASN A 68 -0.28 -25.37 16.79
C ASN A 68 -0.82 -26.30 17.88
N ASN A 69 0.08 -26.77 18.74
CA ASN A 69 -0.29 -27.48 19.94
C ASN A 69 -0.55 -26.44 21.02
N TYR A 70 -1.81 -26.08 21.22
CA TYR A 70 -2.22 -25.15 22.26
C TYR A 70 -2.05 -25.79 23.63
N SER A 71 -1.36 -25.11 24.55
CA SER A 71 -1.34 -25.54 25.95
C SER A 71 -2.52 -24.87 26.68
N THR A 72 -3.25 -25.66 27.44
CA THR A 72 -4.40 -25.22 28.25
C THR A 72 -3.94 -24.47 29.50
N ASN A 73 -3.22 -23.34 29.37
CA ASN A 73 -2.77 -22.60 30.55
C ASN A 73 -2.84 -21.05 30.41
N SER A 74 -3.80 -20.50 31.16
CA SER A 74 -3.88 -19.17 31.78
C SER A 74 -3.55 -17.95 30.92
N HIS A 75 -4.57 -17.44 30.21
CA HIS A 75 -4.57 -16.14 29.54
C HIS A 75 -4.42 -14.94 30.52
N TYR A 76 -4.47 -15.17 31.84
CA TYR A 76 -4.15 -14.18 32.88
C TYR A 76 -2.64 -13.92 33.04
N THR A 77 -1.79 -14.84 32.59
CA THR A 77 -0.34 -14.67 32.60
C THR A 77 0.15 -13.97 31.33
N ASN A 78 1.40 -13.52 31.29
CA ASN A 78 1.99 -12.94 30.08
C ASN A 78 2.11 -14.02 29.00
N TYR A 79 1.04 -14.26 28.26
CA TYR A 79 0.91 -15.35 27.30
C TYR A 79 1.40 -14.89 25.92
N ILE A 80 2.31 -15.65 25.34
CA ILE A 80 2.85 -15.38 24.01
C ILE A 80 2.62 -16.62 23.15
N PHE A 81 2.01 -16.40 22.00
CA PHE A 81 1.78 -17.45 21.00
C PHE A 81 2.14 -16.94 19.61
N SER A 82 2.32 -17.86 18.67
CA SER A 82 2.64 -17.51 17.29
C SER A 82 1.91 -18.39 16.30
N LEU A 83 1.44 -17.80 15.21
CA LEU A 83 0.88 -18.53 14.07
C LEU A 83 1.97 -18.70 13.03
N LEU A 84 2.31 -19.95 12.72
CA LEU A 84 3.29 -20.31 11.70
C LEU A 84 2.57 -20.77 10.43
N PHE A 85 2.98 -20.23 9.30
CA PHE A 85 2.43 -20.54 7.99
C PHE A 85 3.52 -21.03 7.05
N ARG A 86 3.16 -21.93 6.12
CA ARG A 86 4.05 -22.42 5.08
C ARG A 86 3.51 -22.11 3.69
N CYS A 87 4.39 -21.65 2.81
CA CYS A 87 4.04 -21.41 1.42
C CYS A 87 3.72 -22.73 0.71
N SER A 88 2.56 -22.82 0.07
CA SER A 88 2.13 -24.03 -0.64
C SER A 88 3.00 -24.36 -1.86
N ARG A 89 3.75 -23.38 -2.40
CA ARG A 89 4.71 -23.59 -3.50
C ARG A 89 6.05 -24.13 -3.04
N ASN A 90 6.50 -23.74 -1.85
CA ASN A 90 7.75 -24.21 -1.27
C ASN A 90 7.65 -24.23 0.26
N ASN A 91 7.67 -25.43 0.83
CA ASN A 91 7.54 -25.64 2.28
C ASN A 91 8.71 -25.08 3.11
N SER A 92 9.83 -24.70 2.47
CA SER A 92 10.92 -24.01 3.15
C SER A 92 10.60 -22.54 3.44
N HIS A 93 9.71 -21.91 2.67
CA HIS A 93 9.33 -20.52 2.87
C HIS A 93 8.26 -20.43 3.95
N GLN A 94 8.51 -19.61 4.97
CA GLN A 94 7.68 -19.54 6.17
C GLN A 94 7.24 -18.10 6.44
N ALA A 95 6.01 -17.97 6.94
CA ALA A 95 5.56 -16.74 7.56
C ALA A 95 5.19 -17.01 9.02
N LEU A 96 5.45 -16.03 9.87
CA LEU A 96 5.26 -16.09 11.31
C LEU A 96 4.57 -14.82 11.75
N PHE A 97 3.52 -14.94 12.56
CA PHE A 97 2.90 -13.82 13.26
C PHE A 97 2.90 -14.14 14.75
N ALA A 98 3.51 -13.27 15.56
CA ALA A 98 3.66 -13.46 17.00
C ALA A 98 2.76 -12.49 17.76
N PHE A 99 2.09 -13.00 18.79
CA PHE A 99 1.09 -12.29 19.56
C PHE A 99 1.39 -12.38 21.06
N ARG A 100 0.99 -11.33 21.79
CA ARG A 100 1.08 -11.26 23.24
C ARG A 100 -0.28 -10.92 23.81
N ALA A 101 -0.77 -11.77 24.70
CA ALA A 101 -1.97 -11.54 25.49
C ALA A 101 -1.53 -11.29 26.95
N HIS A 102 -1.86 -10.11 27.49
CA HIS A 102 -1.50 -9.77 28.86
C HIS A 102 -2.50 -8.76 29.44
N LYS A 103 -3.06 -9.05 30.63
CA LYS A 103 -3.98 -8.16 31.35
C LYS A 103 -5.19 -7.70 30.49
N GLY A 104 -5.79 -8.62 29.74
CA GLY A 104 -6.94 -8.32 28.86
C GLY A 104 -6.59 -7.51 27.60
N ILE A 105 -5.30 -7.32 27.30
CA ILE A 105 -4.83 -6.66 26.08
C ILE A 105 -4.13 -7.69 25.19
N LEU A 106 -4.53 -7.75 23.92
CA LEU A 106 -3.85 -8.49 22.87
C LEU A 106 -3.11 -7.52 21.96
N GLN A 107 -1.87 -7.87 21.60
CA GLN A 107 -1.05 -7.15 20.64
C GLN A 107 -0.33 -8.12 19.70
N LYS A 108 -0.17 -7.75 18.43
CA LYS A 108 0.81 -8.39 17.55
C LYS A 108 2.19 -7.85 17.87
N ILE A 109 3.10 -8.69 18.35
CA ILE A 109 4.44 -8.28 18.82
C ILE A 109 5.55 -8.55 17.81
N GLY A 110 5.28 -9.32 16.75
CA GLY A 110 6.24 -9.57 15.69
C GLY A 110 5.62 -10.21 14.47
N GLN A 111 6.27 -10.06 13.33
CA GLN A 111 5.90 -10.77 12.11
C GLN A 111 7.06 -10.94 11.13
N ILE A 112 7.00 -12.01 10.34
CA ILE A 112 7.81 -12.24 9.15
C ILE A 112 6.87 -12.82 8.08
N PRO A 113 6.83 -12.28 6.85
CA PRO A 113 7.55 -11.09 6.40
C PRO A 113 6.91 -9.79 6.95
N SER A 114 7.55 -8.64 6.75
CA SER A 114 7.03 -7.35 7.25
C SER A 114 5.73 -6.95 6.54
N LEU A 115 4.93 -6.03 7.12
CA LEU A 115 3.71 -5.52 6.45
C LEU A 115 4.06 -4.84 5.12
N ALA A 116 5.21 -4.18 5.05
CA ALA A 116 5.72 -3.62 3.80
C ALA A 116 6.01 -4.71 2.76
N ASP A 117 6.60 -5.84 3.15
CA ASP A 117 6.85 -6.99 2.25
C ASP A 117 5.57 -7.67 1.76
N LEU A 118 4.53 -7.69 2.60
CA LEU A 118 3.21 -8.18 2.20
C LEU A 118 2.56 -7.25 1.15
N ALA A 119 2.77 -5.94 1.27
CA ALA A 119 2.21 -4.93 0.36
C ALA A 119 3.07 -4.67 -0.90
N LEU A 120 4.38 -4.92 -0.84
CA LEU A 120 5.37 -4.77 -1.92
C LEU A 120 5.02 -5.37 -3.31
N PRO A 121 4.31 -6.51 -3.44
CA PRO A 121 4.07 -7.18 -4.72
C PRO A 121 3.18 -6.37 -5.65
N ASP A 122 2.09 -5.84 -5.09
CA ASP A 122 1.15 -4.98 -5.79
C ASP A 122 1.81 -3.67 -6.20
N LEU A 123 2.92 -3.29 -5.56
CA LEU A 123 3.67 -2.07 -5.86
C LEU A 123 4.78 -2.29 -6.90
N ARG A 124 5.22 -3.53 -7.14
CA ARG A 124 6.28 -3.82 -8.11
C ARG A 124 5.86 -3.45 -9.54
N LYS A 125 4.57 -3.60 -9.88
CA LYS A 125 4.05 -3.22 -11.20
C LYS A 125 4.28 -1.72 -11.50
N TYR A 126 4.15 -0.87 -10.48
CA TYR A 126 4.32 0.58 -10.61
C TYR A 126 5.78 1.01 -10.79
N ARG A 127 6.75 0.14 -10.52
CA ARG A 127 8.18 0.46 -10.71
C ARG A 127 8.51 0.86 -12.15
N LYS A 128 7.76 0.35 -13.14
CA LYS A 128 7.95 0.72 -14.56
C LYS A 128 7.59 2.19 -14.84
N VAL A 129 6.58 2.71 -14.15
CA VAL A 129 6.08 4.09 -14.32
C VAL A 129 6.80 5.05 -13.39
N LEU A 130 6.93 4.69 -12.11
CA LEU A 130 7.52 5.53 -11.07
C LEU A 130 9.06 5.53 -11.03
N GLY A 131 9.68 4.52 -11.64
CA GLY A 131 11.11 4.27 -11.46
C GLY A 131 11.47 3.71 -10.07
N PRO A 132 12.76 3.42 -9.85
CA PRO A 132 13.22 2.70 -8.66
C PRO A 132 13.14 3.52 -7.37
N GLU A 133 13.40 4.84 -7.42
CA GLU A 133 13.42 5.67 -6.22
C GLU A 133 12.01 5.97 -5.70
N ARG A 134 11.07 6.38 -6.57
CA ARG A 134 9.69 6.65 -6.15
C ARG A 134 8.92 5.38 -5.75
N SER A 135 9.26 4.22 -6.33
CA SER A 135 8.72 2.93 -5.88
C SER A 135 9.15 2.61 -4.43
N LYS A 136 10.39 2.94 -4.05
CA LYS A 136 10.84 2.83 -2.65
C LYS A 136 10.09 3.80 -1.74
N GLU A 137 9.83 5.02 -2.20
CA GLU A 137 9.06 6.01 -1.45
C GLU A 137 7.62 5.54 -1.19
N LEU A 138 6.97 4.89 -2.15
CA LEU A 138 5.63 4.32 -1.98
C LEU A 138 5.64 3.20 -0.94
N THR A 139 6.65 2.34 -0.99
CA THR A 139 6.87 1.28 0.00
C THR A 139 7.11 1.87 1.39
N ARG A 140 7.93 2.92 1.50
CA ARG A 140 8.19 3.62 2.77
C ARG A 140 6.94 4.30 3.31
N ALA A 141 6.11 4.90 2.47
CA ALA A 141 4.84 5.50 2.89
C ALA A 141 3.95 4.46 3.56
N ILE A 142 3.79 3.29 2.93
CA ILE A 142 3.02 2.17 3.49
C ILE A 142 3.64 1.67 4.78
N GLY A 143 4.97 1.46 4.81
CA GLY A 143 5.67 1.05 6.02
C GLY A 143 5.46 2.03 7.18
N LEU A 144 5.57 3.33 6.93
CA LEU A 144 5.36 4.35 7.96
C LEU A 144 3.92 4.37 8.48
N ALA A 145 2.93 4.28 7.59
CA ALA A 145 1.54 4.16 7.99
C ALA A 145 1.32 2.91 8.86
N THR A 146 1.93 1.78 8.52
CA THR A 146 1.86 0.54 9.32
C THR A 146 2.58 0.62 10.66
N HIS A 147 3.42 1.64 10.88
CA HIS A 147 4.07 1.90 12.16
C HIS A 147 3.45 3.08 12.91
N GLY A 148 2.27 3.53 12.49
CA GLY A 148 1.56 4.63 13.16
C GLY A 148 2.15 6.01 12.86
N VAL A 149 2.95 6.16 11.81
CA VAL A 149 3.53 7.42 11.35
C VAL A 149 2.79 7.88 10.09
N GLY A 150 1.62 8.48 10.27
CA GLY A 150 0.74 8.99 9.22
C GLY A 150 1.27 10.23 8.51
N VAL A 151 1.75 11.25 9.23
CA VAL A 151 2.29 12.48 8.64
C VAL A 151 3.51 12.16 7.77
N GLY A 152 4.41 11.32 8.29
CA GLY A 152 5.56 10.83 7.53
C GLY A 152 5.15 10.06 6.27
N ALA A 153 4.10 9.25 6.34
CA ALA A 153 3.56 8.56 5.17
C ALA A 153 3.04 9.56 4.11
N PHE A 154 2.33 10.60 4.53
CA PHE A 154 1.81 11.66 3.65
C PHE A 154 2.92 12.45 2.94
N VAL A 155 4.06 12.69 3.61
CA VAL A 155 5.22 13.33 2.97
C VAL A 155 5.71 12.53 1.77
N TYR A 156 5.80 11.19 1.88
CA TYR A 156 6.21 10.35 0.76
C TYR A 156 5.14 10.31 -0.34
N LEU A 157 3.85 10.20 0.01
CA LEU A 157 2.76 10.23 -0.97
C LEU A 157 2.72 11.55 -1.75
N ARG A 158 2.94 12.68 -1.06
CA ARG A 158 3.06 14.01 -1.68
C ARG A 158 4.22 14.08 -2.66
N ARG A 159 5.40 13.58 -2.28
CA ARG A 159 6.58 13.56 -3.17
C ARG A 159 6.35 12.72 -4.42
N ILE A 160 5.63 11.59 -4.31
CA ILE A 160 5.25 10.77 -5.46
C ILE A 160 4.30 11.57 -6.35
N PHE A 161 3.26 12.18 -5.77
CA PHE A 161 2.30 12.99 -6.53
C PHE A 161 2.99 14.13 -7.28
N GLU A 162 3.85 14.91 -6.61
CA GLU A 162 4.60 16.01 -7.24
C GLU A 162 5.53 15.52 -8.35
N SER A 163 6.12 14.33 -8.20
CA SER A 163 6.94 13.70 -9.25
C SER A 163 6.10 13.40 -10.49
N LEU A 164 4.89 12.84 -10.33
CA LEU A 164 4.01 12.54 -11.46
C LEU A 164 3.62 13.81 -12.25
N ILE A 165 3.35 14.91 -11.54
CA ILE A 165 3.08 16.20 -12.17
C ILE A 165 4.33 16.73 -12.90
N GLY A 166 5.51 16.58 -12.31
CA GLY A 166 6.77 16.96 -12.94
C GLY A 166 7.10 16.14 -14.19
N ASP A 167 6.80 14.84 -14.18
CA ASP A 167 6.97 13.97 -15.34
C ASP A 167 6.02 14.37 -16.47
N ALA A 168 4.75 14.66 -16.16
CA ALA A 168 3.78 15.16 -17.14
C ALA A 168 4.15 16.54 -17.70
N HIS A 169 4.68 17.44 -16.86
CA HIS A 169 5.21 18.74 -17.29
C HIS A 169 6.40 18.59 -18.24
N SER A 170 7.31 17.65 -17.96
CA SER A 170 8.45 17.36 -18.83
C SER A 170 8.01 16.90 -20.23
N VAL A 171 6.89 16.18 -20.34
CA VAL A 171 6.30 15.81 -21.63
C VAL A 171 5.61 17.02 -22.28
N ALA A 172 4.74 17.71 -21.56
CA ALA A 172 3.96 18.84 -22.08
C ALA A 172 4.84 20.02 -22.54
N SER A 173 5.98 20.25 -21.87
CA SER A 173 6.95 21.29 -22.27
C SER A 173 7.59 21.08 -23.64
N THR A 174 7.46 19.87 -24.23
CA THR A 174 7.92 19.58 -25.59
C THR A 174 6.88 19.89 -26.67
N ASP A 175 5.63 20.20 -26.28
CA ASP A 175 4.55 20.46 -27.22
C ASP A 175 4.63 21.87 -27.82
N ALA A 176 4.27 21.95 -29.12
CA ALA A 176 4.17 23.22 -29.82
C ALA A 176 2.99 24.04 -29.29
N GLY A 177 3.27 25.07 -28.48
CA GLY A 177 2.27 25.95 -27.88
C GLY A 177 2.25 25.95 -26.35
N TRP A 178 3.19 25.27 -25.71
CA TRP A 178 3.34 25.29 -24.25
C TRP A 178 3.76 26.68 -23.74
N ASP A 179 3.01 27.20 -22.76
CA ASP A 179 3.33 28.45 -22.06
C ASP A 179 3.92 28.15 -20.67
N GLU A 180 5.26 28.14 -20.61
CA GLU A 180 6.01 27.87 -19.38
C GLU A 180 5.79 28.96 -18.31
N ASP A 181 5.57 30.21 -18.72
CA ASP A 181 5.36 31.33 -17.80
C ASP A 181 3.97 31.26 -17.13
N ALA A 182 2.96 30.78 -17.86
CA ALA A 182 1.66 30.48 -17.30
C ALA A 182 1.75 29.32 -16.28
N TYR A 183 2.45 28.25 -16.63
CA TYR A 183 2.61 27.08 -15.75
C TYR A 183 3.36 27.40 -14.44
N SER A 184 4.49 28.13 -14.54
CA SER A 184 5.32 28.46 -13.38
C SER A 184 4.56 29.32 -12.35
N ARG A 185 3.74 30.27 -12.81
CA ARG A 185 2.93 31.15 -11.94
C ARG A 185 1.65 30.50 -11.42
N ALA A 186 1.17 29.45 -12.08
CA ALA A 186 -0.07 28.76 -11.72
C ALA A 186 0.06 28.00 -10.37
N ARG A 187 -1.04 27.92 -9.63
CA ARG A 187 -1.16 27.06 -8.45
C ARG A 187 -1.23 25.59 -8.86
N MET A 188 -0.98 24.66 -7.94
CA MET A 188 -0.96 23.22 -8.28
C MET A 188 -2.27 22.71 -8.91
N ASP A 189 -3.42 23.20 -8.45
CA ASP A 189 -4.74 22.99 -9.08
C ASP A 189 -4.72 23.37 -10.57
N GLU A 190 -4.33 24.61 -10.84
CA GLU A 190 -4.31 25.19 -12.19
C GLU A 190 -3.28 24.47 -13.07
N ARG A 191 -2.14 24.08 -12.51
CA ARG A 191 -1.12 23.26 -13.19
C ARG A 191 -1.67 21.92 -13.66
N ILE A 192 -2.46 21.23 -12.82
CA ILE A 192 -3.13 19.98 -13.20
C ILE A 192 -4.11 20.25 -14.37
N GLY A 193 -4.82 21.38 -14.33
CA GLY A 193 -5.72 21.78 -15.42
C GLY A 193 -5.01 22.04 -16.76
N LEU A 194 -3.82 22.65 -16.72
CA LEU A 194 -2.97 22.86 -17.90
C LEU A 194 -2.42 21.55 -18.47
N LEU A 195 -2.16 20.57 -17.60
CA LEU A 195 -1.60 19.26 -17.95
C LEU A 195 -2.67 18.19 -18.23
N LYS A 196 -3.94 18.57 -18.39
CA LYS A 196 -5.07 17.63 -18.51
C LYS A 196 -4.90 16.59 -19.62
N ASP A 197 -4.20 16.93 -20.71
CA ASP A 197 -4.04 16.05 -21.88
C ASP A 197 -2.90 15.03 -21.68
N HIS A 198 -2.06 15.24 -20.66
CA HIS A 198 -0.90 14.40 -20.33
C HIS A 198 -1.03 13.68 -18.97
N LEU A 199 -2.15 13.90 -18.27
CA LEU A 199 -2.43 13.31 -16.96
C LEU A 199 -3.63 12.37 -17.03
N PRO A 200 -3.67 11.35 -16.14
CA PRO A 200 -4.85 10.53 -15.94
C PRO A 200 -6.13 11.34 -15.69
N ASP A 201 -7.23 10.96 -16.36
CA ASP A 201 -8.54 11.60 -16.18
C ASP A 201 -8.97 11.64 -14.71
N PHE A 202 -8.67 10.56 -13.98
CA PHE A 202 -8.97 10.47 -12.55
C PHE A 202 -8.26 11.56 -11.74
N LEU A 203 -7.00 11.87 -12.06
CA LEU A 203 -6.23 12.90 -11.38
C LEU A 203 -6.80 14.29 -11.70
N VAL A 204 -7.13 14.55 -12.97
CA VAL A 204 -7.70 15.83 -13.42
C VAL A 204 -9.04 16.10 -12.72
N GLN A 205 -9.90 15.09 -12.61
CA GLN A 205 -11.19 15.19 -11.92
C GLN A 205 -11.02 15.36 -10.40
N ASN A 206 -9.98 14.76 -9.82
CA ASN A 206 -9.70 14.76 -8.38
C ASN A 206 -8.50 15.64 -8.00
N ARG A 207 -8.36 16.81 -8.63
CA ARG A 207 -7.30 17.80 -8.34
C ARG A 207 -7.21 18.23 -6.86
N SER A 208 -8.29 18.05 -6.09
CA SER A 208 -8.32 18.30 -4.65
C SER A 208 -7.43 17.36 -3.84
N LEU A 209 -7.01 16.23 -4.41
CA LEU A 209 -6.12 15.25 -3.76
C LEU A 209 -4.81 15.88 -3.30
N TYR A 210 -4.22 16.79 -4.08
CA TYR A 210 -3.03 17.53 -3.67
C TYR A 210 -3.31 18.42 -2.45
N GLY A 211 -4.48 19.05 -2.40
CA GLY A 211 -4.92 19.83 -1.25
C GLY A 211 -4.98 18.98 0.03
N ILE A 212 -5.52 17.76 -0.07
CA ILE A 212 -5.58 16.81 1.04
C ILE A 212 -4.18 16.40 1.49
N LEU A 213 -3.28 16.07 0.56
CA LEU A 213 -1.89 15.72 0.86
C LEU A 213 -1.13 16.88 1.52
N SER A 214 -1.35 18.10 1.05
CA SER A 214 -0.71 19.30 1.59
C SER A 214 -1.23 19.63 3.00
N VAL A 215 -2.55 19.64 3.20
CA VAL A 215 -3.18 19.86 4.51
C VAL A 215 -2.78 18.76 5.50
N GLY A 216 -2.68 17.51 5.03
CA GLY A 216 -2.25 16.39 5.86
C GLY A 216 -0.86 16.58 6.48
N VAL A 217 0.09 17.13 5.71
CA VAL A 217 1.45 17.38 6.22
C VAL A 217 1.53 18.59 7.15
N HIS A 218 0.67 19.60 6.95
CA HIS A 218 0.78 20.89 7.64
C HIS A 218 -0.16 21.04 8.85
N THR A 219 -1.27 20.32 8.88
CA THR A 219 -2.37 20.61 9.81
C THR A 219 -2.91 19.38 10.52
N LEU A 220 -2.95 18.22 9.87
CA LEU A 220 -3.50 17.00 10.46
C LEU A 220 -2.54 16.35 11.46
N SER A 221 -3.12 15.72 12.47
CA SER A 221 -2.40 14.86 13.41
C SER A 221 -2.01 13.51 12.79
N GLU A 222 -1.13 12.76 13.46
CA GLU A 222 -0.75 11.40 13.04
C GLU A 222 -1.98 10.49 12.88
N ALA A 223 -2.92 10.51 13.84
CA ALA A 223 -4.12 9.69 13.81
C ALA A 223 -5.06 10.05 12.64
N GLU A 224 -5.24 11.34 12.36
CA GLU A 224 -6.05 11.79 11.23
C GLU A 224 -5.42 11.39 9.88
N CYS A 225 -4.10 11.55 9.74
CA CYS A 225 -3.38 11.08 8.56
C CYS A 225 -3.49 9.56 8.38
N LEU A 226 -3.36 8.77 9.45
CA LEU A 226 -3.53 7.31 9.39
C LEU A 226 -4.94 6.91 8.97
N ASN A 227 -5.97 7.59 9.49
CA ASN A 227 -7.35 7.34 9.09
C ASN A 227 -7.62 7.68 7.63
N ALA A 228 -7.01 8.76 7.11
CA ALA A 228 -7.13 9.16 5.72
C ALA A 228 -6.25 8.34 4.76
N PHE A 229 -5.18 7.71 5.27
CA PHE A 229 -4.17 7.01 4.46
C PHE A 229 -4.75 5.96 3.50
N PRO A 230 -5.69 5.07 3.88
CA PRO A 230 -6.25 4.09 2.96
C PRO A 230 -6.91 4.72 1.73
N ALA A 231 -7.65 5.81 1.91
CA ALA A 231 -8.33 6.51 0.82
C ALA A 231 -7.34 7.22 -0.11
N VAL A 232 -6.34 7.91 0.46
CA VAL A 232 -5.30 8.60 -0.32
C VAL A 232 -4.42 7.61 -1.07
N ARG A 233 -4.07 6.49 -0.43
CA ARG A 233 -3.35 5.38 -1.05
C ARG A 233 -4.10 4.84 -2.25
N LEU A 234 -5.40 4.53 -2.10
CA LEU A 234 -6.23 4.04 -3.20
C LEU A 234 -6.27 5.03 -4.36
N ALA A 235 -6.42 6.33 -4.07
CA ALA A 235 -6.40 7.36 -5.09
C ALA A 235 -5.08 7.38 -5.87
N ILE A 236 -3.94 7.24 -5.19
CA ILE A 236 -2.63 7.15 -5.84
C ILE A 236 -2.50 5.86 -6.65
N GLU A 237 -2.95 4.71 -6.12
CA GLU A 237 -2.92 3.43 -6.84
C GLU A 237 -3.74 3.51 -8.15
N LEU A 238 -4.92 4.14 -8.13
CA LEU A 238 -5.74 4.36 -9.34
C LEU A 238 -5.01 5.22 -10.40
N ILE A 239 -4.33 6.29 -9.97
CA ILE A 239 -3.51 7.13 -10.85
C ILE A 239 -2.38 6.30 -11.48
N LEU A 240 -1.70 5.49 -10.67
CA LEU A 240 -0.59 4.68 -11.12
C LEU A 240 -1.04 3.53 -12.04
N ASP A 241 -2.22 2.96 -11.82
CA ASP A 241 -2.80 1.94 -12.68
C ASP A 241 -3.13 2.51 -14.08
N ASP A 242 -3.72 3.70 -14.17
CA ASP A 242 -4.00 4.35 -15.46
C ASP A 242 -2.69 4.67 -16.21
N LEU A 243 -1.69 5.24 -15.52
CA LEU A 243 -0.38 5.49 -16.14
C LEU A 243 0.30 4.20 -16.61
N LEU A 244 0.16 3.11 -15.86
CA LEU A 244 0.70 1.81 -16.25
C LEU A 244 -0.01 1.28 -17.50
N GLU A 245 -1.34 1.40 -17.56
CA GLU A 245 -2.12 1.00 -18.73
C GLU A 245 -1.73 1.82 -19.98
N GLN A 246 -1.60 3.14 -19.84
CA GLN A 246 -1.15 4.03 -20.91
C GLN A 246 0.24 3.64 -21.41
N HIS A 247 1.18 3.41 -20.50
CA HIS A 247 2.54 2.98 -20.83
C HIS A 247 2.56 1.62 -21.56
N GLU A 248 1.79 0.63 -21.07
CA GLU A 248 1.69 -0.67 -21.71
C GLU A 248 1.02 -0.61 -23.09
N ARG A 249 -0.02 0.22 -23.24
CA ARG A 249 -0.68 0.46 -24.53
C ARG A 249 0.28 1.08 -25.54
N GLN A 250 1.06 2.09 -25.15
CA GLN A 250 2.07 2.71 -26.02
C GLN A 250 3.16 1.70 -26.42
N ALA A 251 3.64 0.88 -25.48
CA ALA A 251 4.63 -0.16 -25.78
C ALA A 251 4.10 -1.20 -26.79
N LYS A 252 2.84 -1.65 -26.63
CA LYS A 252 2.19 -2.56 -27.59
C LYS A 252 2.05 -1.94 -28.97
N LEU A 253 1.64 -0.67 -29.06
CA LEU A 253 1.53 0.06 -30.33
C LEU A 253 2.89 0.19 -31.04
N LYS A 254 3.95 0.54 -30.30
CA LYS A 254 5.32 0.62 -30.84
C LYS A 254 5.78 -0.74 -31.38
N SER A 255 5.63 -1.80 -30.58
CA SER A 255 6.00 -3.16 -31.00
C SER A 255 5.22 -3.64 -32.23
N ALA A 256 3.92 -3.32 -32.31
CA ALA A 256 3.10 -3.62 -33.48
C ALA A 256 3.57 -2.84 -34.72
N ALA A 257 3.85 -1.54 -34.58
CA ALA A 257 4.36 -0.71 -35.66
C ALA A 257 5.73 -1.20 -36.18
N GLU A 258 6.64 -1.55 -35.28
CA GLU A 258 7.95 -2.14 -35.62
C GLU A 258 7.79 -3.48 -36.35
N SER A 259 6.89 -4.34 -35.88
CA SER A 259 6.62 -5.64 -36.52
C SER A 259 6.04 -5.46 -37.93
N ILE A 260 5.09 -4.52 -38.12
CA ILE A 260 4.51 -4.21 -39.43
C ILE A 260 5.57 -3.59 -40.36
N ALA A 261 6.44 -2.71 -39.85
CA ALA A 261 7.52 -2.12 -40.63
C ALA A 261 8.54 -3.18 -41.09
N ALA A 262 8.90 -4.13 -40.21
CA ALA A 262 9.78 -5.25 -40.54
C ALA A 262 9.19 -6.16 -41.63
N LEU A 263 7.88 -6.46 -41.55
CA LEU A 263 7.18 -7.25 -42.57
C LEU A 263 7.12 -6.54 -43.94
N LYS A 264 6.94 -5.20 -43.96
CA LYS A 264 7.01 -4.42 -45.21
C LYS A 264 8.40 -4.42 -45.82
N ALA A 265 9.45 -4.37 -44.99
CA ALA A 265 10.83 -4.41 -45.45
C ALA A 265 11.25 -5.80 -46.01
N SER A 266 10.71 -6.90 -45.47
CA SER A 266 10.95 -8.25 -45.98
C SER A 266 10.09 -8.60 -47.20
N GLY A 267 8.89 -8.04 -47.32
CA GLY A 267 8.00 -8.21 -48.48
C GLY A 267 8.44 -7.47 -49.75
N GLY A 268 9.37 -6.52 -49.66
CA GLY A 268 9.91 -5.77 -50.80
C GLY A 268 11.11 -6.41 -51.52
N ARG A 269 11.48 -7.65 -51.17
CA ARG A 269 12.61 -8.39 -51.79
C ARG A 269 12.19 -9.58 -52.67
N ALA A 270 10.90 -9.77 -52.92
CA ALA A 270 10.43 -10.75 -53.88
C ALA A 270 10.18 -10.06 -55.24
N GLU A 271 11.03 -10.43 -56.21
CA GLU A 271 10.87 -10.26 -57.66
C GLU A 271 11.25 -8.89 -58.28
N ALA A 272 12.56 -8.77 -58.57
CA ALA A 272 13.09 -8.13 -59.76
C ALA A 272 13.78 -9.20 -60.61
#